data_AF-A0A8T6VSL4-F1
#
_entry.id   AF-A0A8T6VSL4-F1
#
_cell.length_a   1.000
_cell.length_b   1.000
_cell.length_c   1.000
_cell.angle_alpha   90.00
_cell.angle_beta   90.00
_cell.angle_gamma   90.00
#
_symmetry.space_group_name_H-M   'P 1'
#
loop_
_entity.id
_entity.type
_entity.pdbx_description
1 polymer ?
#
loop_
_entity_poly.entity_id
_entity_poly.type
_entity_poly.pdbx_seq_one_letter_code
_entity_poly.pdbx_strand_id
1 'polypeptide(L)'
;MTVRERIEKLGYEIVYVPHEIIEGYNACYRVKYEDNLVFPPAADELGIPLNEIWISEKWEPFEELILYHELKEIEYRAEGKSVQQAHELA
;
A
#
# COMPACT_ATOMS: atom_id res chain seq x y z
N MET A 1 0.20 17.29 8.95
CA MET A 1 1.04 16.25 8.34
C MET A 1 0.15 15.52 7.35
N THR A 2 0.52 15.48 6.08
CA THR A 2 -0.23 14.77 5.04
C THR A 2 -0.05 13.26 5.20
N VAL A 3 -0.89 12.46 4.51
CA VAL A 3 -0.75 11.00 4.52
C VAL A 3 0.59 10.60 3.90
N ARG A 4 0.99 11.26 2.80
CA ARG A 4 2.28 11.06 2.15
C ARG A 4 3.45 11.26 3.13
N GLU A 5 3.48 12.39 3.84
CA GLU A 5 4.52 12.66 4.84
C GLU A 5 4.57 11.58 5.94
N ARG A 6 3.43 10.96 6.27
CA ARG A 6 3.36 9.87 7.24
C ARG A 6 3.97 8.59 6.69
N ILE A 7 3.64 8.24 5.45
CA ILE A 7 4.17 7.08 4.72
C ILE A 7 5.69 7.19 4.54
N GLU A 8 6.16 8.36 4.13
CA GLU A 8 7.59 8.64 3.98
C GLU A 8 8.32 8.56 5.33
N LYS A 9 7.72 9.04 6.43
CA LYS A 9 8.27 8.88 7.80
C LYS A 9 8.35 7.43 8.27
N LEU A 10 7.48 6.55 7.78
CA LEU A 10 7.55 5.11 8.01
C LEU A 10 8.65 4.44 7.17
N GLY A 11 9.29 5.20 6.26
CA GLY A 11 10.36 4.73 5.39
C GLY A 11 9.87 4.04 4.14
N TYR A 12 8.63 4.31 3.70
CA TYR A 12 8.04 3.71 2.50
C TYR A 12 8.24 4.62 1.29
N GLU A 13 8.59 4.02 0.17
CA GLU A 13 8.69 4.69 -1.12
C GLU A 13 7.37 4.54 -1.90
N ILE A 14 6.89 5.65 -2.45
CA ILE A 14 5.70 5.67 -3.30
C ILE A 14 6.17 5.62 -4.75
N VAL A 15 5.83 4.54 -5.44
CA VAL A 15 6.28 4.28 -6.82
C VAL A 15 5.09 4.31 -7.75
N TYR A 16 5.10 5.19 -8.75
CA TYR A 16 4.08 5.16 -9.79
C TYR A 16 4.50 4.21 -10.89
N VAL A 17 3.60 3.30 -11.25
CA VAL A 17 3.83 2.31 -12.29
C VAL A 17 2.79 2.46 -13.41
N PRO A 18 3.13 2.14 -14.67
CA PRO A 18 2.16 2.04 -15.75
C PRO A 18 0.97 1.17 -15.36
N HIS A 19 -0.24 1.59 -15.73
CA HIS A 19 -1.47 0.88 -15.34
C HIS A 19 -1.44 -0.60 -15.76
N GLU A 20 -0.84 -0.92 -16.91
CA GLU A 20 -0.71 -2.29 -17.42
C GLU A 20 0.07 -3.23 -16.49
N ILE A 21 0.98 -2.71 -15.66
CA ILE A 21 1.78 -3.52 -14.73
C ILE A 21 0.95 -3.95 -13.51
N ILE A 22 -0.01 -3.12 -13.10
CA ILE A 22 -0.80 -3.29 -11.88
C ILE A 22 -2.31 -3.32 -12.20
N GLU A 23 -2.70 -3.71 -13.41
CA GLU A 23 -4.05 -3.47 -13.97
C GLU A 23 -5.22 -3.97 -13.11
N GLY A 24 -4.98 -5.02 -12.30
CA GLY A 24 -5.96 -5.56 -11.36
C GLY A 24 -6.17 -4.74 -10.08
N TYR A 25 -5.35 -3.71 -9.84
CA TYR A 25 -5.31 -2.96 -8.59
C TYR A 25 -5.11 -1.45 -8.81
N ASN A 26 -5.66 -0.63 -7.90
CA ASN A 26 -5.39 0.81 -7.92
C ASN A 26 -4.02 1.12 -7.30
N ALA A 27 -3.68 0.38 -6.25
CA ALA A 27 -2.39 0.35 -5.60
C ALA A 27 -2.12 -1.03 -4.98
N CYS A 28 -0.87 -1.29 -4.63
CA CYS A 28 -0.45 -2.49 -3.93
C CYS A 28 0.84 -2.20 -3.15
N TYR A 29 1.10 -2.92 -2.06
CA TYR A 29 2.21 -2.60 -1.17
C TYR A 29 2.95 -3.83 -0.67
N ARG A 30 4.20 -3.63 -0.28
CA ARG A 30 4.94 -4.56 0.57
C ARG A 30 5.78 -3.77 1.56
N VAL A 31 5.45 -3.83 2.83
CA VAL A 31 6.09 -2.96 3.83
C VAL A 31 6.44 -3.70 5.12
N LYS A 32 7.45 -3.21 5.83
CA LYS A 32 7.70 -3.58 7.21
C LYS A 32 7.06 -2.53 8.14
N TYR A 33 6.07 -2.92 8.93
CA TYR A 33 5.37 -2.07 9.89
C TYR A 33 5.52 -2.66 11.30
N GLU A 34 6.14 -1.93 12.23
CA GLU A 34 6.37 -2.37 13.62
C GLU A 34 6.94 -3.81 13.73
N ASP A 35 7.99 -4.08 12.95
CA ASP A 35 8.63 -5.39 12.80
C ASP A 35 7.85 -6.50 12.09
N ASN A 36 6.59 -6.23 11.70
CA ASN A 36 5.77 -7.15 10.93
C ASN A 36 5.91 -6.87 9.43
N LEU A 37 6.11 -7.93 8.65
CA LEU A 37 6.03 -7.85 7.19
C LEU A 37 4.56 -7.90 6.77
N VAL A 38 4.06 -6.84 6.15
CA VAL A 38 2.66 -6.67 5.79
C VAL A 38 2.55 -6.45 4.29
N PHE A 39 1.80 -7.32 3.63
CA PHE A 39 1.51 -7.27 2.20
C PHE A 39 0.29 -8.15 1.87
N PRO A 40 -0.44 -7.85 0.78
CA PRO A 40 -1.41 -8.76 0.19
C PRO A 40 -0.72 -9.79 -0.73
N PRO A 41 -1.36 -10.94 -1.03
CA PRO A 41 -0.79 -11.95 -1.94
C PRO A 41 -0.37 -11.41 -3.31
N ALA A 42 -1.10 -10.41 -3.84
CA ALA A 42 -0.79 -9.76 -5.11
C ALA A 42 0.63 -9.16 -5.17
N ALA A 43 1.19 -8.75 -4.03
CA ALA A 43 2.54 -8.20 -3.98
C ALA A 43 3.63 -9.24 -4.29
N ASP A 44 3.36 -10.54 -4.13
CA ASP A 44 4.26 -11.61 -4.59
C ASP A 44 4.22 -11.76 -6.10
N GLU A 45 3.03 -11.74 -6.70
CA GLU A 45 2.84 -11.85 -8.15
C GLU A 45 3.45 -10.64 -8.89
N LEU A 46 3.27 -9.44 -8.33
CA LEU A 46 3.81 -8.18 -8.85
C LEU A 46 5.31 -8.01 -8.57
N GLY A 47 5.90 -8.82 -7.68
CA GLY A 47 7.30 -8.72 -7.30
C GLY A 47 7.66 -7.41 -6.61
N ILE A 48 6.73 -6.83 -5.84
CA ILE A 48 6.93 -5.52 -5.19
C ILE A 48 8.09 -5.61 -4.19
N PRO A 49 9.10 -4.72 -4.27
CA PRO A 49 10.20 -4.68 -3.31
C PRO A 49 9.75 -4.32 -1.88
N LEU A 50 10.63 -4.60 -0.91
CA LEU A 50 10.34 -4.26 0.49
C LEU A 50 10.33 -2.73 0.68
N ASN A 51 9.32 -2.25 1.41
CA ASN A 51 9.04 -0.85 1.71
C ASN A 51 8.61 -0.01 0.52
N GLU A 52 7.95 -0.63 -0.47
CA GLU A 52 7.36 0.09 -1.59
C GLU A 52 5.82 0.00 -1.56
N ILE A 53 5.19 1.11 -1.96
CA ILE A 53 3.76 1.22 -2.25
C ILE A 53 3.65 1.64 -3.72
N TRP A 54 3.18 0.73 -4.55
CA TRP A 54 2.97 0.97 -5.97
C TRP A 54 1.58 1.57 -6.20
N ILE A 55 1.51 2.62 -7.00
CA ILE A 55 0.25 3.25 -7.43
C ILE A 55 0.23 3.24 -8.95
N SER A 56 -0.91 2.86 -9.55
CA SER A 56 -1.08 3.03 -10.99
C SER A 56 -1.06 4.52 -11.35
N GLU A 57 -0.22 4.92 -12.31
CA GLU A 57 -0.10 6.32 -12.78
C GLU A 57 -1.45 6.96 -13.16
N LYS A 58 -2.40 6.15 -13.65
CA LYS A 58 -3.79 6.54 -13.95
C LYS A 58 -4.51 7.21 -12.77
N TRP A 59 -4.11 6.87 -11.54
CA TRP A 59 -4.75 7.30 -10.31
C TRP A 59 -3.94 8.31 -9.50
N GLU A 60 -2.85 8.85 -10.06
CA GLU A 60 -2.05 9.91 -9.44
C GLU A 60 -2.93 11.08 -8.89
N PRO A 61 -3.99 11.56 -9.57
CA PRO A 61 -4.86 12.62 -9.02
C PRO A 61 -5.59 12.24 -7.72
N PHE A 62 -5.68 10.95 -7.39
CA PHE A 62 -6.36 10.40 -6.21
C PHE A 62 -5.37 9.82 -5.20
N GLU A 63 -4.07 10.08 -5.35
CA GLU A 63 -3.01 9.53 -4.51
C GLU A 63 -3.31 9.66 -3.02
N GLU A 64 -3.71 10.84 -2.53
CA GLU A 64 -3.91 11.05 -1.10
C GLU A 64 -4.98 10.12 -0.52
N LEU A 65 -6.05 9.86 -1.28
CA LEU A 65 -7.12 8.92 -0.89
C LEU A 65 -6.63 7.48 -0.91
N ILE A 66 -5.87 7.11 -1.96
CA ILE A 66 -5.30 5.77 -2.10
C ILE A 66 -4.34 5.49 -0.96
N LEU A 67 -3.37 6.38 -0.75
CA LEU A 67 -2.40 6.27 0.34
C LEU A 67 -3.07 6.21 1.71
N TYR A 68 -4.17 6.94 1.90
CA TYR A 68 -4.93 6.87 3.14
C TYR A 68 -5.49 5.46 3.37
N HIS A 69 -6.13 4.89 2.35
CA HIS A 69 -6.69 3.55 2.39
C HIS A 69 -5.59 2.49 2.62
N GLU A 70 -4.50 2.53 1.85
CA GLU A 70 -3.39 1.59 2.02
C GLU A 70 -2.78 1.67 3.43
N LEU A 71 -2.58 2.88 3.96
CA LEU A 71 -2.03 3.05 5.30
C LEU A 71 -2.98 2.48 6.38
N LYS A 72 -4.29 2.68 6.23
CA LYS A 72 -5.29 2.08 7.13
C LYS A 72 -5.29 0.57 7.07
N GLU A 73 -5.21 0.00 5.87
CA GLU A 73 -5.14 -1.44 5.71
C GLU A 73 -3.87 -2.00 6.37
N ILE A 74 -2.71 -1.38 6.16
CA ILE A 74 -1.43 -1.77 6.78
C ILE A 74 -1.54 -1.77 8.31
N GLU A 75 -2.07 -0.70 8.91
CA GLU A 75 -2.28 -0.59 10.37
C GLU A 75 -3.16 -1.74 10.89
N TYR A 76 -4.28 -1.98 10.23
CA TYR A 76 -5.22 -3.03 10.63
C TYR A 76 -4.64 -4.44 10.48
N ARG A 77 -3.87 -4.68 9.43
CA ARG A 77 -3.17 -5.95 9.21
C ARG A 77 -2.11 -6.16 10.29
N ALA A 78 -1.36 -5.12 10.67
CA ALA A 78 -0.38 -5.17 11.75
C ALA A 78 -1.03 -5.45 13.12
N GLU A 79 -2.26 -4.97 13.35
CA GLU A 79 -3.08 -5.33 14.52
C GLU A 79 -3.61 -6.79 14.50
N GLY A 80 -3.26 -7.58 13.48
CA GLY A 80 -3.63 -8.98 13.37
C GLY A 80 -4.94 -9.26 12.63
N LYS A 81 -5.53 -8.25 11.96
CA LYS A 81 -6.72 -8.48 11.12
C LYS A 81 -6.36 -9.23 9.85
N SER A 82 -7.28 -10.09 9.40
CA SER A 82 -7.17 -10.71 8.08
C SER A 82 -7.19 -9.67 6.96
N VAL A 83 -6.73 -10.04 5.76
CA VAL A 83 -6.77 -9.17 4.56
C VAL A 83 -8.17 -8.60 4.36
N GLN A 84 -9.19 -9.47 4.33
CA GLN A 84 -10.57 -9.06 4.12
C GLN A 84 -11.07 -8.08 5.19
N GLN A 85 -10.82 -8.37 6.46
CA GLN A 85 -11.27 -7.49 7.55
C GLN A 85 -10.56 -6.13 7.54
N ALA A 86 -9.27 -6.11 7.23
CA ALA A 86 -8.52 -4.85 7.13
C ALA A 86 -9.03 -4.00 5.97
N HIS A 87 -9.29 -4.64 4.82
CA HIS A 87 -9.82 -3.99 3.63
C HIS A 87 -11.22 -3.40 3.86
N GLU A 88 -12.11 -4.13 4.55
CA GLU A 88 -13.47 -3.66 4.87
C GLU A 88 -13.51 -2.48 5.85
N LEU A 89 -12.46 -2.29 6.67
CA LEU A 89 -12.39 -1.22 7.67
C LEU A 89 -11.66 0.05 7.18
N ALA A 90 -10.87 -0.06 6.12
CA ALA A 90 -9.99 0.99 5.60
C ALA A 90 -10.75 1.98 4.70
#